data_AF-A0A7X1LHH2-F1
#
_entry.id   AF-A0A7X1LHH2-F1
#
_cell.length_a   1.000
_cell.length_b   1.000
_cell.length_c   1.000
_cell.angle_alpha   90.00
_cell.angle_beta   90.00
_cell.angle_gamma   90.00
#
_symmetry.space_group_name_H-M   'P 1'
#
loop_
_entity.id
_entity.type
_entity.pdbx_description
1 polymer ?
#
loop_
_entity_poly.entity_id
_entity_poly.type
_entity_poly.pdbx_seq_one_letter_code
_entity_poly.pdbx_strand_id
1 'polypeptide(L)' 'MHSTKITIIESRNGVKDAKGNGLLEKVLSDLNIDVAIQRVVANAGSHGIDNMKANELRGYFKTNS' A
#
# COMPACT_ATOMS: atom_id res chain seq x y z
N MET A 1 5.79 -43.50 11.35
CA MET A 1 6.55 -42.53 10.54
C MET A 1 5.56 -41.56 9.91
N HIS A 2 5.50 -40.31 10.39
CA HIS A 2 4.60 -39.29 9.85
C HIS A 2 5.29 -38.60 8.66
N SER A 3 4.71 -38.71 7.46
CA SER A 3 5.19 -38.00 6.27
C SER A 3 4.57 -36.60 6.26
N THR A 4 5.38 -35.60 6.59
CA THR A 4 4.98 -34.20 6.47
C THR A 4 4.99 -33.83 4.98
N LYS A 5 3.81 -33.57 4.41
CA LYS A 5 3.66 -32.97 3.08
C LYS A 5 4.28 -31.57 3.12
N ILE A 6 5.46 -31.40 2.54
CA ILE A 6 6.02 -30.08 2.26
C ILE A 6 5.26 -29.51 1.07
N THR A 7 4.35 -28.57 1.33
CA THR A 7 3.75 -27.75 0.27
C THR A 7 4.79 -26.71 -0.14
N ILE A 8 5.45 -26.95 -1.27
CA ILE A 8 6.30 -25.95 -1.91
C ILE A 8 5.37 -24.87 -2.45
N ILE A 9 5.30 -23.73 -1.76
CA ILE A 9 4.67 -22.53 -2.31
C ILE A 9 5.63 -22.01 -3.37
N GLU A 10 5.36 -22.31 -4.63
CA GLU A 10 6.09 -21.74 -5.76
C GLU A 10 5.95 -20.21 -5.74
N SER A 11 7.00 -19.50 -5.35
CA SER A 11 7.14 -18.06 -5.55
C SER A 11 7.18 -17.77 -7.06
N ARG A 12 6.00 -17.58 -7.66
CA ARG A 12 5.88 -17.14 -9.04
C ARG A 12 6.32 -15.68 -9.13
N ASN A 13 7.61 -15.44 -9.40
CA ASN A 13 8.11 -14.19 -9.96
C ASN A 13 7.62 -14.03 -11.40
N GLY A 14 6.30 -14.02 -11.58
CA GLY A 14 5.66 -13.72 -12.84
C GLY A 14 5.61 -12.22 -13.02
N VAL A 15 6.68 -11.62 -13.54
CA VAL A 15 6.57 -10.35 -14.26
C VAL A 15 5.79 -10.66 -15.53
N LYS A 16 4.47 -10.75 -15.38
CA LYS A 16 3.57 -10.62 -16.50
C LYS A 16 3.61 -9.14 -16.80
N ASP A 17 4.26 -8.77 -17.89
CA ASP A 17 4.00 -7.51 -18.59
C ASP A 17 2.54 -7.55 -19.01
N ALA A 18 1.66 -7.30 -18.05
CA ALA A 18 0.25 -7.31 -18.25
C ALA A 18 -0.02 -6.13 -19.18
N LYS A 19 -0.80 -6.37 -20.23
CA LYS A 19 -1.50 -5.34 -21.00
C LYS A 19 -2.56 -4.60 -20.15
N GLY A 20 -2.23 -4.33 -18.89
CA GLY A 20 -3.04 -3.72 -17.87
C GLY A 20 -2.10 -2.97 -16.93
N ASN A 21 -2.57 -1.82 -16.47
CA ASN A 21 -1.85 -0.78 -15.75
C ASN A 21 -0.83 -1.41 -14.78
N GLY A 22 0.44 -1.02 -14.90
CA GLY A 22 1.55 -1.56 -14.12
C GLY A 22 1.37 -1.41 -12.61
N LEU A 23 2.33 -1.94 -11.84
CA LEU A 23 2.24 -1.88 -10.37
C LEU A 23 2.16 -0.45 -9.85
N LEU A 24 2.85 0.49 -10.51
CA LEU A 24 2.82 1.89 -10.13
C LEU A 24 1.40 2.47 -10.26
N GLU A 25 0.71 2.19 -11.36
CA GLU A 25 -0.64 2.65 -11.62
C GLU A 25 -1.64 2.03 -10.64
N LYS A 26 -1.40 0.81 -10.18
CA LYS A 26 -2.20 0.18 -9.11
C LYS A 26 -1.94 0.86 -7.77
N VAL A 27 -0.69 1.15 -7.43
CA VAL A 27 -0.30 1.86 -6.20
C VAL A 27 -0.87 3.28 -6.19
N LEU A 28 -0.85 3.96 -7.32
CA LEU A 28 -1.35 5.33 -7.47
C LEU A 28 -2.85 5.40 -7.78
N SER A 29 -3.57 4.27 -7.84
CA SER A 29 -5.01 4.29 -8.06
C SER A 29 -5.73 5.01 -6.92
N ASP A 30 -6.75 5.81 -7.24
CA ASP A 30 -7.50 6.64 -6.29
C ASP A 30 -7.97 5.83 -5.06
N LEU A 31 -8.53 4.65 -5.31
CA LEU A 31 -8.99 3.74 -4.25
C LEU A 31 -7.85 3.30 -3.32
N ASN A 32 -6.68 2.98 -3.87
CA ASN A 32 -5.54 2.54 -3.07
C ASN A 32 -4.99 3.68 -2.20
N ILE A 33 -4.89 4.89 -2.77
CA ILE A 33 -4.45 6.09 -2.03
C ILE A 33 -5.45 6.44 -0.93
N ASP A 34 -6.76 6.37 -1.19
CA ASP A 34 -7.78 6.63 -0.18
C ASP A 34 -7.71 5.68 1.01
N VAL A 35 -7.54 4.38 0.75
CA VAL A 35 -7.38 3.36 1.80
C VAL A 35 -6.08 3.58 2.57
N ALA A 36 -4.99 3.93 1.88
CA ALA A 36 -3.70 4.21 2.50
C ALA A 36 -3.79 5.41 3.46
N ILE A 37 -4.41 6.51 3.04
CA ILE A 37 -4.62 7.70 3.88
C ILE A 37 -5.45 7.34 5.12
N GLN A 38 -6.56 6.60 4.95
CA GLN A 38 -7.38 6.17 6.09
C GLN A 38 -6.59 5.32 7.08
N ARG A 39 -5.75 4.40 6.58
CA ARG A 39 -4.93 3.55 7.43
C ARG A 39 -3.90 4.35 8.23
N VAL A 40 -3.23 5.33 7.60
CA VAL A 40 -2.26 6.20 8.29
C VAL A 40 -2.93 7.04 9.37
N VAL A 41 -4.09 7.64 9.08
CA VAL A 41 -4.88 8.39 10.06
C VAL A 41 -5.28 7.48 11.24
N ALA A 42 -5.75 6.28 10.96
CA ALA A 42 -6.17 5.32 12.00
C ALA A 42 -5.01 4.79 12.85
N ASN A 43 -3.80 4.68 12.28
CA ASN A 43 -2.63 4.27 13.03
C ASN A 43 -2.18 5.33 14.05
N ALA A 44 -2.57 6.60 13.86
CA ALA A 44 -2.28 7.71 14.79
C ALA A 44 -0.81 7.79 15.26
N GLY A 45 0.12 7.44 14.36
CA GLY A 45 1.56 7.48 14.64
C GLY A 45 2.07 8.89 14.91
N SER A 46 3.24 8.98 15.54
CA SER A 46 3.95 10.25 15.71
C SER A 46 4.28 10.88 14.36
N HIS A 47 4.35 12.21 14.33
CA HIS A 47 4.77 12.95 13.16
C HIS A 47 6.25 12.69 12.82
N GLY A 48 6.60 12.93 11.55
CA GLY A 48 7.98 12.91 11.08
C GLY A 48 8.71 14.21 11.40
N ILE A 49 9.79 14.46 10.65
CA ILE A 49 10.62 15.67 10.76
C ILE A 49 9.90 16.95 10.30
N ASP A 50 8.84 16.79 9.48
CA ASP A 50 8.00 17.87 8.97
C ASP A 50 6.97 18.36 10.00
N ASN A 51 6.86 17.67 11.15
CA ASN A 51 5.87 17.91 12.20
C ASN A 51 4.40 17.84 11.73
N MET A 52 4.11 17.24 10.57
CA MET A 52 2.73 17.09 10.10
C MET A 52 2.02 15.99 10.90
N LYS A 53 0.86 16.30 11.48
CA LYS A 53 0.05 15.34 12.23
C LYS A 53 -0.70 14.41 11.28
N ALA A 54 -0.95 13.17 11.72
CA ALA A 54 -1.67 12.17 10.92
C ALA A 54 -3.06 12.66 10.47
N ASN A 55 -3.78 13.45 11.28
CA ASN A 55 -5.09 14.00 10.93
C ASN A 55 -5.02 15.17 9.92
N GLU A 56 -3.86 15.80 9.74
CA GLU A 56 -3.63 16.87 8.77
C GLU A 56 -3.36 16.32 7.35
N LEU A 57 -2.96 15.05 7.24
CA LEU A 57 -2.59 14.38 5.99
C LEU A 57 -3.68 14.47 4.91
N ARG A 58 -4.95 14.26 5.27
CA ARG A 58 -6.07 14.38 4.31
C ARG A 58 -6.19 15.78 3.72
N GLY A 59 -5.96 16.81 4.53
CA GLY A 59 -6.02 18.20 4.08
C GLY A 59 -4.87 18.52 3.12
N TYR A 60 -3.67 18.02 3.42
CA TYR A 60 -2.50 18.21 2.56
C TYR A 60 -2.71 17.71 1.13
N PHE A 61 -3.23 16.50 0.96
CA PHE A 61 -3.49 15.97 -0.39
C PHE A 61 -4.57 16.75 -1.13
N LYS A 62 -5.64 17.20 -0.46
CA LYS A 62 -6.71 18.00 -1.10
C LYS A 62 -6.26 19.36 -1.61
N THR A 63 -5.29 19.98 -0.95
CA THR A 63 -4.79 21.32 -1.35
C THR A 63 -3.78 21.24 -2.50
N ASN A 64 -3.15 20.08 -2.72
CA ASN A 64 -2.05 19.90 -3.67
C ASN A 64 -2.36 18.91 -4.81
N SER A 65 -3.62 18.50 -4.95
CA SER A 65 -4.13 17.62 -6.01
C SER A 65 -4.74 18.40 -7.17
#